data_AF-A0AAW0WLT2-F1
#
_entry.id   AF-A0AAW0WLT2-F1
#
_cell.length_a   1.000
_cell.length_b   1.000
_cell.length_c   1.000
_cell.angle_alpha   90.00
_cell.angle_beta   90.00
_cell.angle_gamma   90.00
#
_symmetry.space_group_name_H-M   'P 1'
#
loop_
_entity.id
_entity.type
_entity.pdbx_description
1 polymer ?
#
loop_
_entity_poly.entity_id
_entity_poly.type
_entity_poly.pdbx_seq_one_letter_code
_entity_poly.pdbx_strand_id
1 'polypeptide(L)'
;LKGHLSGGSISVSYVISVGHYQALYYLYEDMTLEDPFFVVKDEVCKALNKTRGLYQRWGELQEEGTIVTSKEQLDWTNTELRNALRSIEWDLEDLEETI
;
A
#
# COMPACT_ATOMS: atom_id res chain seq x y z
N LEU A 1 -9.12 -57.74 -30.14
CA LEU A 1 -8.42 -56.65 -30.84
C LEU A 1 -7.34 -56.12 -29.90
N LYS A 2 -6.07 -56.35 -30.24
CA LYS A 2 -4.91 -55.83 -29.49
C LYS A 2 -4.76 -54.34 -29.81
N GLY A 3 -4.87 -53.47 -28.81
CA GLY A 3 -4.52 -52.06 -28.91
C GLY A 3 -3.12 -51.84 -28.33
N HIS A 4 -2.17 -51.52 -29.20
CA HIS A 4 -0.81 -51.12 -28.85
C HIS A 4 -0.82 -49.60 -28.65
N LEU A 5 -0.66 -49.13 -27.41
CA LEU A 5 -0.37 -47.74 -27.12
C LEU A 5 0.91 -47.68 -26.29
N SER A 6 2.01 -47.38 -26.96
CA SER A 6 3.27 -46.95 -26.36
C SER A 6 3.07 -45.56 -25.77
N GLY A 7 2.55 -45.49 -24.55
CA GLY A 7 2.41 -44.25 -23.79
C GLY A 7 2.83 -44.53 -22.36
N GLY A 8 3.97 -43.98 -21.93
CA GLY A 8 4.48 -44.14 -20.58
C GLY A 8 3.40 -43.85 -19.56
N SER A 9 3.10 -44.82 -18.71
CA SER A 9 2.10 -44.66 -17.66
C SER A 9 2.56 -43.56 -16.72
N ILE A 10 1.90 -42.40 -16.79
CA ILE A 10 2.10 -41.33 -15.81
C ILE A 10 1.54 -41.86 -14.49
N SER A 11 2.41 -41.97 -13.48
CA SER A 11 1.99 -42.40 -12.15
C SER A 11 0.97 -41.42 -11.58
N VAL A 12 -0.11 -41.94 -11.01
CA VAL A 12 -1.12 -41.14 -10.27
C VAL A 12 -0.44 -40.30 -9.18
N SER A 13 0.60 -40.83 -8.53
CA SER A 13 1.41 -40.11 -7.55
C SER A 13 2.10 -38.87 -8.13
N TYR A 14 2.52 -38.92 -9.40
CA TYR A 14 3.12 -37.78 -10.08
C TYR A 14 2.08 -36.70 -10.37
N VAL A 15 0.88 -37.08 -10.82
CA VAL A 15 -0.22 -36.13 -11.07
C VAL A 15 -0.65 -35.43 -9.77
N ILE A 16 -0.77 -36.18 -8.67
CA ILE A 16 -1.09 -35.62 -7.34
C ILE A 16 0.03 -34.69 -6.87
N SER A 17 1.29 -35.08 -7.03
CA SER A 17 2.46 -34.28 -6.66
C SER A 17 2.48 -32.95 -7.43
N VAL A 18 2.37 -32.98 -8.76
CA VAL A 18 2.34 -31.79 -9.61
C VAL A 18 1.16 -30.88 -9.25
N GLY A 19 -0.02 -31.45 -9.02
CA GLY A 19 -1.19 -30.67 -8.56
C GLY A 19 -0.97 -30.00 -7.21
N HIS A 20 -0.31 -30.68 -6.27
CA HIS A 20 0.04 -30.11 -4.97
C HIS A 20 1.08 -28.99 -5.09
N TYR A 21 2.11 -29.15 -5.93
CA TYR A 21 3.07 -28.08 -6.21
C TYR A 21 2.43 -26.87 -6.88
N GLN A 22 1.52 -27.09 -7.84
CA GLN A 22 0.80 -26.01 -8.50
C GLN A 22 -0.10 -25.26 -7.51
N ALA A 23 -0.81 -25.99 -6.63
CA ALA A 23 -1.63 -25.40 -5.57
C ALA A 23 -0.77 -24.61 -4.56
N LEU A 24 0.37 -25.16 -4.15
CA LEU A 24 1.32 -24.45 -3.28
C LEU A 24 1.92 -23.22 -3.95
N TYR A 25 2.18 -23.26 -5.26
CA TYR A 25 2.69 -22.12 -6.02
C TYR A 25 1.64 -21.00 -6.13
N TYR A 26 0.38 -21.34 -6.40
CA TYR A 26 -0.71 -20.35 -6.39
C TYR A 26 -0.96 -19.76 -5.00
N LEU A 27 -0.95 -20.58 -3.96
CA LEU A 27 -1.06 -20.10 -2.57
C LEU A 27 0.15 -19.25 -2.17
N TYR A 28 1.34 -19.55 -2.66
CA TYR A 28 2.54 -18.75 -2.43
C TYR A 28 2.47 -17.40 -3.16
N GLU A 29 2.03 -17.37 -4.41
CA GLU A 29 1.81 -16.10 -5.13
C GLU A 29 0.73 -15.24 -4.46
N ASP A 30 -0.37 -15.86 -4.01
CA ASP A 30 -1.47 -15.19 -3.28
C ASP A 30 -1.00 -14.61 -1.92
N MET A 31 -0.14 -15.34 -1.18
CA MET A 31 0.48 -14.84 0.05
C MET A 31 1.53 -13.74 -0.17
N THR A 32 1.96 -13.49 -1.40
CA THR A 32 2.95 -12.44 -1.72
C THR A 32 2.34 -11.16 -2.31
N LEU A 33 1.06 -11.17 -2.67
CA LEU A 33 0.34 -9.97 -3.08
C LEU A 33 -0.20 -9.29 -1.82
N GLU A 34 0.50 -8.26 -1.34
CA GLU A 34 0.01 -7.46 -0.23
C GLU A 34 -1.32 -6.82 -0.64
N ASP A 35 -2.38 -7.08 0.14
CA ASP A 35 -3.74 -6.67 -0.23
C ASP A 35 -3.80 -5.14 -0.40
N PRO A 36 -4.34 -4.63 -1.52
CA PRO A 36 -4.30 -3.20 -1.85
C PRO A 36 -4.89 -2.29 -0.77
N PHE A 37 -5.88 -2.77 0.00
CA PHE A 37 -6.44 -2.02 1.12
C PHE A 37 -5.40 -1.80 2.21
N PHE A 38 -4.59 -2.81 2.54
CA PHE A 38 -3.55 -2.68 3.56
C PHE A 38 -2.40 -1.79 3.10
N VAL A 39 -2.05 -1.81 1.81
CA VAL A 39 -1.06 -0.91 1.22
C VAL A 39 -1.51 0.55 1.37
N VAL A 40 -2.72 0.87 0.90
CA VAL A 40 -3.25 2.24 0.95
C VAL A 40 -3.45 2.70 2.41
N LYS A 41 -3.91 1.81 3.30
CA LYS A 41 -3.99 2.10 4.74
C LYS A 41 -2.63 2.48 5.34
N ASP A 42 -1.57 1.77 4.99
CA ASP A 42 -0.22 2.07 5.46
C ASP A 42 0.30 3.39 4.88
N GLU A 43 0.02 3.68 3.61
CA GLU A 43 0.34 4.95 2.96
C GLU A 43 -0.36 6.14 3.63
N VAL A 44 -1.66 6.03 3.92
CA VAL A 44 -2.42 7.03 4.67
C VAL A 44 -1.84 7.23 6.07
N CYS A 45 -1.46 6.14 6.75
CA CYS A 45 -0.84 6.22 8.08
C CYS A 45 0.53 6.92 8.04
N LYS A 46 1.35 6.65 7.02
CA LYS A 46 2.63 7.34 6.78
C LYS A 46 2.42 8.82 6.48
N ALA A 47 1.47 9.15 5.61
CA ALA A 47 1.11 10.53 5.26
C ALA A 47 0.63 11.32 6.48
N LEU A 48 -0.20 10.71 7.33
CA LEU A 48 -0.69 11.31 8.57
C LEU A 48 0.45 11.61 9.56
N ASN A 49 1.36 10.65 9.76
CA ASN A 49 2.51 10.86 10.63
C ASN A 49 3.42 12.00 10.16
N LYS A 50 3.67 12.10 8.85
CA LYS A 50 4.42 13.21 8.26
C LYS A 50 3.69 14.55 8.47
N THR A 51 2.38 14.58 8.21
CA THR A 51 1.52 15.76 8.37
C THR A 51 1.50 16.24 9.83
N ARG A 52 1.54 15.32 10.79
CA ARG A 52 1.63 15.66 12.22
C ARG A 52 2.91 16.42 12.58
N GLY A 53 4.05 15.98 12.06
CA GLY A 53 5.33 16.69 12.24
C GLY A 53 5.28 18.09 11.62
N LEU A 54 4.68 18.21 10.44
CA LEU A 54 4.49 19.51 9.78
C LEU A 54 3.56 20.44 10.57
N TYR A 55 2.52 19.89 11.20
CA TYR A 55 1.58 20.64 12.05
C TYR A 55 2.25 21.16 13.32
N GLN A 56 3.11 20.37 13.95
CA GLN A 56 3.91 20.81 15.10
C GLN A 56 4.81 21.99 14.71
N ARG A 57 5.54 21.86 13.59
CA ARG A 57 6.40 22.95 13.08
C ARG A 57 5.62 24.21 12.76
N TRP A 58 4.42 24.08 12.20
CA TRP A 58 3.53 25.21 11.96
C TRP A 58 3.11 25.91 13.25
N GLY A 59 2.86 25.16 14.33
CA GLY A 59 2.60 25.71 15.66
C GLY A 59 3.78 26.55 16.18
N GLU A 60 4.99 26.00 16.13
CA GLU A 60 6.22 26.70 16.53
C GLU A 60 6.43 28.00 15.75
N LEU A 61 6.23 27.97 14.42
CA LEU A 61 6.40 29.12 13.54
C LEU A 61 5.38 30.25 13.82
N GLN A 62 4.18 29.90 14.27
CA GLN A 62 3.19 30.90 14.68
C GLN A 62 3.58 31.58 15.99
N GLU A 63 4.23 30.86 16.90
CA GLU A 63 4.74 31.41 18.16
C GLU A 63 6.00 32.27 17.94
N GLU A 64 6.87 31.90 16.99
CA GLU A 64 8.13 32.62 16.71
C GLU A 64 7.96 34.06 16.18
N GLY A 65 6.86 34.38 15.49
CA GLY A 65 6.39 35.75 15.21
C GLY A 65 7.32 36.72 14.43
N THR A 66 6.74 37.45 13.46
CA THR A 66 7.22 38.70 12.78
C THR A 66 8.60 38.75 12.12
N ILE A 67 9.52 37.81 12.31
CA ILE A 67 10.74 37.74 11.50
C ILE A 67 10.36 37.37 10.07
N VAL A 68 10.85 38.11 9.08
CA VAL A 68 10.51 37.92 7.65
C VAL A 68 10.72 36.47 7.20
N THR A 69 11.80 35.84 7.66
CA THR A 69 12.11 34.41 7.40
C THR A 69 11.07 33.47 8.02
N SER A 70 10.59 33.76 9.24
CA SER A 70 9.54 32.97 9.89
C SER A 70 8.19 33.12 9.17
N LYS A 71 7.91 34.28 8.55
CA LYS A 71 6.69 34.49 7.74
C LYS A 71 6.70 33.64 6.46
N GLU A 72 7.80 33.65 5.71
CA GLU A 72 7.92 32.84 4.49
C GLU A 72 7.83 31.35 4.81
N GLN A 73 8.51 30.89 5.86
CA GLN A 73 8.42 29.52 6.33
C GLN A 73 7.01 29.16 6.80
N LEU A 74 6.32 30.08 7.47
CA LEU A 74 4.93 29.88 7.90
C LEU A 74 3.98 29.73 6.70
N ASP A 75 4.11 30.59 5.69
CA ASP A 75 3.28 30.55 4.47
C ASP A 75 3.51 29.25 3.68
N TRP A 76 4.77 28.82 3.54
CA TRP A 76 5.11 27.54 2.95
C TRP A 76 4.53 26.37 3.75
N THR A 77 4.74 26.35 5.07
CA THR A 77 4.28 25.26 5.95
C THR A 77 2.74 25.17 5.94
N ASN A 78 2.04 26.30 5.87
CA ASN A 78 0.58 26.35 5.76
C ASN A 78 0.10 25.76 4.43
N THR A 79 0.74 26.12 3.32
CA THR A 79 0.43 25.58 2.00
C THR A 79 0.64 24.08 1.96
N GLU A 80 1.79 23.62 2.46
CA GLU A 80 2.15 22.20 2.47
C GLU A 80 1.21 21.38 3.36
N LEU A 81 0.80 21.90 4.52
CA LEU A 81 -0.20 21.27 5.38
C LEU A 81 -1.54 21.07 4.67
N ARG A 82 -2.03 22.10 3.99
CA ARG A 82 -3.30 22.03 3.25
C ARG A 82 -3.24 21.00 2.12
N ASN A 83 -2.11 20.91 1.43
CA ASN A 83 -1.91 19.95 0.36
C ASN A 83 -1.84 18.52 0.90
N ALA A 84 -1.09 18.30 1.99
CA ALA A 84 -0.99 17.00 2.62
C ALA A 84 -2.33 16.50 3.15
N LEU A 85 -3.12 17.36 3.82
CA LEU A 85 -4.46 17.02 4.29
C LEU A 85 -5.40 16.66 3.15
N ARG A 86 -5.40 17.45 2.05
CA ARG A 86 -6.22 17.16 0.88
C ARG A 86 -5.87 15.81 0.23
N SER A 87 -4.58 15.47 0.17
CA SER A 87 -4.15 14.17 -0.35
C SER A 87 -4.68 13.03 0.51
N ILE A 88 -4.61 13.17 1.85
CA ILE A 88 -5.14 12.17 2.78
C ILE A 88 -6.67 12.05 2.63
N GLU A 89 -7.37 13.17 2.47
CA GLU A 89 -8.82 13.16 2.25
C GLU A 89 -9.19 12.36 0.99
N TRP A 90 -8.49 12.59 -0.13
CA TRP A 90 -8.70 11.81 -1.36
C TRP A 90 -8.40 10.33 -1.17
N ASP A 91 -7.29 9.97 -0.52
CA ASP A 91 -6.95 8.56 -0.26
C ASP A 91 -8.03 7.87 0.61
N LEU A 92 -8.66 8.61 1.53
CA LEU A 92 -9.75 8.11 2.36
C LEU A 92 -11.06 7.98 1.59
N GLU A 93 -11.38 8.93 0.70
CA GLU A 93 -12.53 8.85 -0.20
C GLU A 93 -12.41 7.62 -1.12
N ASP A 94 -11.24 7.40 -1.73
CA ASP A 94 -10.95 6.23 -2.56
C ASP A 94 -11.10 4.92 -1.76
N LEU A 95 -10.64 4.90 -0.50
CA LEU A 95 -10.84 3.74 0.38
C LEU A 95 -12.31 3.47 0.69
N GLU A 96 -13.11 4.51 0.95
CA GLU A 96 -14.55 4.37 1.23
C GLU A 96 -15.31 3.83 0.01
N GLU A 97 -14.92 4.22 -1.22
CA GLU A 97 -15.52 3.69 -2.45
C GLU A 97 -15.25 2.19 -2.69
N THR A 98 -14.27 1.60 -2.00
CA THR A 98 -13.86 0.19 -2.19
C THR A 98 -14.52 -0.82 -1.24
N ILE A 99 -15.26 -0.37 -0.22
CA ILE A 99 -15.85 -1.22 0.86
C ILE A 99 -17.34 -1.51 0.63
#